data_AF-A0A258Q0D6-F1
#
_entry.id   AF-A0A258Q0D6-F1
#
_cell.length_a   1.000
_cell.length_b   1.000
_cell.length_c   1.000
_cell.angle_alpha   90.00
_cell.angle_beta   90.00
_cell.angle_gamma   90.00
#
_symmetry.space_group_name_H-M   'P 1'
#
loop_
_entity.id
_entity.type
_entity.pdbx_description
1 polymer ?
#
loop_
_entity_poly.entity_id
_entity_poly.type
_entity_poly.pdbx_seq_one_letter_code
_entity_poly.pdbx_strand_id
1 'polypeptide(L)'
;MPHIAVLKTPYDDLLSDEQINVMKTSGASLEKSGATTEMIELPAYYWEGIEALGVLMSCEAAVVHEKHLAQHPELISADIKELIQKGNAYSAPDYIKAKNLQKRLRNSIKEVFSRFDAILAPAATGEAPKGLEFTGNPIFCSLWSFIGTPAIALPFSQSQHGLPLGVQLIGNLLEDQKLINIAAFAEGSFKK
;
A
#
# COMPACT_ATOMS: atom_id res chain seq x y z
N MET A 1 7.41 -9.39 -22.47
CA MET A 1 6.73 -10.05 -21.34
C MET A 1 7.07 -9.27 -20.08
N PRO A 2 6.12 -9.08 -19.14
CA PRO A 2 6.38 -8.28 -17.94
C PRO A 2 7.44 -8.93 -17.04
N HIS A 3 8.36 -8.13 -16.52
CA HIS A 3 9.26 -8.52 -15.44
C HIS A 3 8.73 -7.97 -14.11
N ILE A 4 8.27 -8.85 -13.21
CA ILE A 4 7.51 -8.48 -12.01
C ILE A 4 8.32 -8.79 -10.76
N ALA A 5 8.56 -7.78 -9.94
CA ALA A 5 9.13 -7.97 -8.61
C ALA A 5 8.07 -8.54 -7.66
N VAL A 6 8.36 -9.61 -6.93
CA VAL A 6 7.50 -10.12 -5.83
C VAL A 6 8.07 -9.61 -4.52
N LEU A 7 7.32 -8.74 -3.85
CA LEU A 7 7.82 -8.04 -2.68
C LEU A 7 7.70 -8.89 -1.42
N LYS A 8 8.82 -9.01 -0.71
CA LYS A 8 8.88 -9.46 0.68
C LYS A 8 9.05 -8.25 1.59
N THR A 9 8.30 -8.20 2.68
CA THR A 9 8.27 -7.05 3.59
C THR A 9 8.66 -7.45 5.01
N PRO A 10 9.08 -6.51 5.88
CA PRO A 10 9.28 -6.78 7.30
C PRO A 10 7.96 -6.97 8.08
N TYR A 11 6.82 -6.87 7.39
CA TYR A 11 5.48 -6.99 7.97
C TYR A 11 4.77 -8.28 7.53
N ASP A 12 5.47 -9.20 6.86
CA ASP A 12 4.86 -10.43 6.35
C ASP A 12 4.31 -11.32 7.47
N ASP A 13 4.79 -11.18 8.70
CA ASP A 13 4.23 -11.83 9.91
C ASP A 13 2.80 -11.35 10.25
N LEU A 14 2.32 -10.25 9.64
CA LEU A 14 0.95 -9.77 9.75
C LEU A 14 0.01 -10.41 8.71
N LEU A 15 0.54 -11.15 7.73
CA LEU A 15 -0.28 -11.84 6.73
C LEU A 15 -0.92 -13.09 7.35
N SER A 16 -2.17 -13.35 7.00
CA SER A 16 -2.77 -14.66 7.25
C SER A 16 -2.11 -15.73 6.36
N ASP A 17 -2.16 -16.99 6.79
CA ASP A 17 -1.67 -18.11 5.99
C ASP A 17 -2.31 -18.16 4.60
N GLU A 18 -3.61 -17.83 4.51
CA GLU A 18 -4.34 -17.75 3.25
C GLU A 18 -3.77 -16.65 2.35
N GLN A 19 -3.43 -15.48 2.90
CA GLN A 19 -2.84 -14.37 2.13
C GLN A 19 -1.40 -14.65 1.70
N ILE A 20 -0.60 -15.34 2.53
CA ILE A 20 0.74 -15.84 2.16
C ILE A 20 0.61 -16.79 0.96
N ASN A 21 -0.36 -17.70 1.01
CA ASN A 21 -0.61 -18.61 -0.11
C ASN A 21 -1.06 -17.87 -1.38
N VAL A 22 -1.90 -16.83 -1.26
CA VAL A 22 -2.30 -15.96 -2.38
C VAL A 22 -1.09 -15.27 -3.02
N MET A 23 -0.15 -14.76 -2.24
CA MET A 23 1.08 -14.16 -2.77
C MET A 23 1.93 -15.18 -3.55
N LYS A 24 2.10 -16.38 -3.00
CA LYS A 24 2.87 -17.44 -3.66
C LYS A 24 2.22 -17.90 -4.96
N THR A 25 0.92 -18.15 -4.94
CA THR A 25 0.17 -18.71 -6.07
C THR A 25 -0.05 -17.68 -7.18
N SER A 26 -0.24 -16.41 -6.85
CA SER A 26 -0.31 -15.33 -7.84
C SER A 26 1.01 -15.13 -8.59
N GLY A 27 2.15 -15.16 -7.91
CA GLY A 27 3.47 -15.17 -8.56
C GLY A 27 3.62 -16.31 -9.56
N ALA A 28 3.30 -17.55 -9.13
CA ALA A 28 3.37 -18.73 -10.00
C ALA A 28 2.40 -18.65 -11.21
N SER A 29 1.21 -18.09 -11.03
CA SER A 29 0.24 -17.90 -12.13
C SER A 29 0.74 -16.90 -13.18
N LEU A 30 1.45 -15.85 -12.76
CA LEU A 30 2.08 -14.90 -13.67
C LEU A 30 3.19 -15.56 -14.49
N GLU A 31 4.05 -16.37 -13.85
CA GLU A 31 5.12 -17.11 -14.54
C GLU A 31 4.56 -18.10 -15.57
N LYS A 32 3.53 -18.86 -15.20
CA LYS A 32 2.84 -19.79 -16.11
C LYS A 32 2.25 -19.09 -17.34
N SER A 33 1.97 -17.80 -17.23
CA SER A 33 1.40 -16.98 -18.30
C SER A 33 2.46 -16.18 -19.07
N GLY A 34 3.74 -16.40 -18.75
CA GLY A 34 4.89 -15.90 -19.52
C GLY A 34 5.59 -14.68 -18.93
N ALA A 35 5.19 -14.18 -17.75
CA ALA A 35 5.96 -13.18 -17.03
C ALA A 35 7.22 -13.81 -16.41
N THR A 36 8.22 -13.00 -16.11
CA THR A 36 9.33 -13.38 -15.22
C THR A 36 9.09 -12.77 -13.85
N THR A 37 9.33 -13.53 -12.78
CA THR A 37 9.22 -13.01 -11.41
C THR A 37 10.54 -13.10 -10.65
N GLU A 38 10.81 -12.08 -9.84
CA GLU A 38 12.00 -12.02 -8.97
C GLU A 38 11.55 -11.59 -7.58
N MET A 39 11.85 -12.38 -6.55
CA MET A 39 11.61 -11.95 -5.17
C MET A 39 12.60 -10.86 -4.78
N ILE A 40 12.10 -9.75 -4.26
CA ILE A 40 12.94 -8.63 -3.79
C ILE A 40 12.54 -8.18 -2.39
N GLU A 41 13.51 -7.58 -1.71
CA GLU A 41 13.28 -6.78 -0.50
C GLU A 41 13.65 -5.33 -0.81
N LEU A 42 12.86 -4.37 -0.34
CA LEU A 42 13.25 -2.97 -0.37
C LEU A 42 14.24 -2.67 0.76
N PRO A 43 15.20 -1.75 0.55
CA PRO A 43 16.05 -1.27 1.63
C PRO A 43 15.25 -0.84 2.86
N ALA A 44 15.76 -1.13 4.06
CA ALA A 44 15.03 -0.94 5.32
C ALA A 44 14.46 0.49 5.51
N TYR A 45 15.15 1.51 4.96
CA TYR A 45 14.74 2.92 5.05
C TYR A 45 13.42 3.24 4.31
N TYR A 46 12.91 2.36 3.44
CA TYR A 46 11.59 2.55 2.82
C TYR A 46 10.48 2.46 3.86
N TRP A 47 10.65 1.63 4.88
CA TRP A 47 9.63 1.36 5.89
C TRP A 47 9.47 2.51 6.90
N GLU A 48 10.47 3.40 7.01
CA GLU A 48 10.33 4.72 7.67
C GLU A 48 9.19 5.55 7.06
N GLY A 49 8.84 5.29 5.78
CA GLY A 49 7.75 5.98 5.08
C GLY A 49 6.37 5.76 5.72
N ILE A 50 6.16 4.66 6.45
CA ILE A 50 4.89 4.37 7.12
C ILE A 50 4.66 5.33 8.29
N GLU A 51 5.67 5.51 9.13
CA GLU A 51 5.60 6.47 10.24
C GLU A 51 5.50 7.91 9.70
N ALA A 52 6.29 8.25 8.70
CA ALA A 52 6.26 9.56 8.07
C ALA A 52 4.91 9.87 7.39
N LEU A 53 4.22 8.87 6.83
CA LEU A 53 2.85 9.03 6.35
C LEU A 53 1.93 9.46 7.50
N GLY A 54 2.04 8.80 8.66
CA GLY A 54 1.27 9.15 9.86
C GLY A 54 1.48 10.60 10.29
N VAL A 55 2.72 11.10 10.25
CA VAL A 55 3.05 12.51 10.53
C VAL A 55 2.36 13.44 9.53
N LEU A 56 2.53 13.20 8.23
CA LEU A 56 1.94 14.06 7.19
C LEU A 56 0.42 14.09 7.29
N MET A 57 -0.20 12.91 7.39
CA MET A 57 -1.64 12.75 7.45
C MET A 57 -2.20 13.44 8.71
N SER A 58 -1.52 13.33 9.85
CA SER A 58 -1.95 13.99 11.09
C SER A 58 -1.88 15.52 10.98
N CYS A 59 -0.75 16.05 10.50
CA CYS A 59 -0.58 17.49 10.32
C CYS A 59 -1.60 18.06 9.32
N GLU A 60 -1.83 17.36 8.21
CA GLU A 60 -2.77 17.78 7.17
C GLU A 60 -4.22 17.69 7.65
N ALA A 61 -4.58 16.65 8.42
CA ALA A 61 -5.90 16.53 9.05
C ALA A 61 -6.17 17.69 10.02
N ALA A 62 -5.18 18.08 10.83
CA ALA A 62 -5.32 19.22 11.75
C ALA A 62 -5.69 20.51 11.02
N VAL A 63 -5.09 20.77 9.86
CA VAL A 63 -5.39 21.94 9.03
C VAL A 63 -6.73 21.80 8.30
N VAL A 64 -6.99 20.66 7.66
CA VAL A 64 -8.19 20.42 6.86
C VAL A 64 -9.46 20.44 7.72
N HIS A 65 -9.38 19.90 8.94
CA HIS A 65 -10.53 19.75 9.82
C HIS A 65 -10.64 20.80 10.93
N GLU A 66 -9.72 21.77 11.01
CA GLU A 66 -9.70 22.82 12.05
C GLU A 66 -11.09 23.48 12.24
N LYS A 67 -11.65 24.00 11.15
CA LYS A 67 -12.97 24.69 11.19
C LYS A 67 -14.11 23.75 11.54
N HIS A 68 -14.07 22.53 11.00
CA HIS A 68 -15.10 21.52 11.24
C HIS A 68 -15.13 21.13 12.72
N LEU A 69 -13.96 20.93 13.33
CA LEU A 69 -13.85 20.62 14.76
C LEU A 69 -14.30 21.79 15.64
N ALA A 70 -13.99 23.03 15.25
CA ALA A 70 -14.40 24.22 15.99
C ALA A 70 -15.92 24.48 15.93
N GLN A 71 -16.55 24.19 14.79
CA GLN A 71 -17.97 24.50 14.55
C GLN A 71 -18.92 23.36 14.91
N HIS A 72 -18.49 22.11 14.69
CA HIS A 72 -19.33 20.92 14.81
C HIS A 72 -18.60 19.76 15.52
N PRO A 73 -18.04 19.97 16.73
CA PRO A 73 -17.23 18.95 17.41
C PRO A 73 -17.98 17.65 17.65
N GLU A 74 -19.29 17.67 17.84
CA GLU A 74 -20.16 16.50 18.05
C GLU A 74 -20.32 15.63 16.80
N LEU A 75 -20.11 16.18 15.59
CA LEU A 75 -20.24 15.46 14.33
C LEU A 75 -18.91 14.87 13.83
N ILE A 76 -17.79 15.16 14.53
CA ILE A 76 -16.47 14.62 14.20
C ILE A 76 -16.20 13.35 15.00
N SER A 77 -15.80 12.28 14.31
CA SER A 77 -15.47 11.00 14.92
C SER A 77 -14.28 11.09 15.88
N ALA A 78 -14.19 10.13 16.80
CA ALA A 78 -13.07 10.05 17.74
C ALA A 78 -11.72 9.93 17.02
N ASP A 79 -11.65 9.11 15.96
CA ASP A 79 -10.41 8.89 15.21
C ASP A 79 -9.88 10.17 14.54
N ILE A 80 -10.77 10.98 13.97
CA ILE A 80 -10.37 12.26 13.35
C ILE A 80 -9.93 13.27 14.43
N LYS A 81 -10.60 13.29 15.59
CA LYS A 81 -10.17 14.12 16.72
C LYS A 81 -8.77 13.74 17.20
N GLU A 82 -8.48 12.45 17.32
CA GLU A 82 -7.16 11.95 17.70
C GLU A 82 -6.11 12.33 16.66
N LEU A 83 -6.44 12.21 15.37
CA LEU A 83 -5.56 12.56 14.27
C LEU A 83 -5.23 14.07 14.27
N ILE A 84 -6.23 14.93 14.51
CA ILE A 84 -6.04 16.38 14.68
C ILE A 84 -5.16 16.67 15.90
N GLN A 85 -5.40 16.01 17.03
CA GLN A 85 -4.59 16.19 18.24
C GLN A 85 -3.12 15.83 18.00
N LYS A 86 -2.85 14.70 17.34
CA LYS A 86 -1.51 14.29 16.91
C LYS A 86 -0.89 15.34 15.97
N GLY A 87 -1.65 15.81 15.00
CA GLY A 87 -1.23 16.85 14.06
C GLY A 87 -0.77 18.14 14.74
N ASN A 88 -1.56 18.61 15.71
CA ASN A 88 -1.24 19.80 16.51
C ASN A 88 -0.03 19.62 17.44
N ALA A 89 0.33 18.38 17.77
CA ALA A 89 1.50 18.08 18.59
C ALA A 89 2.81 18.00 17.79
N TYR A 90 2.74 17.75 16.48
CA TYR A 90 3.92 17.73 15.61
C TYR A 90 4.44 19.13 15.33
N SER A 91 5.76 19.27 15.26
CA SER A 91 6.41 20.53 14.92
C SER A 91 6.54 20.70 13.39
N ALA A 92 6.71 21.94 12.92
CA ALA A 92 7.01 22.19 11.51
C ALA A 92 8.27 21.43 11.02
N PRO A 93 9.37 21.32 11.79
CA PRO A 93 10.47 20.43 11.44
C PRO A 93 10.09 18.96 11.22
N ASP A 94 9.15 18.40 11.99
CA ASP A 94 8.72 17.01 11.82
C ASP A 94 8.01 16.80 10.49
N TYR A 95 7.10 17.73 10.15
CA TYR A 95 6.44 17.74 8.84
C TYR A 95 7.47 17.87 7.70
N ILE A 96 8.43 18.79 7.81
CA ILE A 96 9.48 18.99 6.79
C ILE A 96 10.35 17.73 6.63
N LYS A 97 10.72 17.06 7.72
CA LYS A 97 11.46 15.78 7.67
C LYS A 97 10.66 14.71 6.94
N ALA A 98 9.37 14.57 7.24
CA ALA A 98 8.49 13.61 6.57
C ALA A 98 8.34 13.91 5.06
N LYS A 99 8.17 15.19 4.68
CA LYS A 99 8.14 15.60 3.25
C LYS A 99 9.46 15.35 2.53
N ASN A 100 10.59 15.59 3.19
CA ASN A 100 11.91 15.32 2.62
C ASN A 100 12.12 13.82 2.42
N LEU A 101 11.70 12.99 3.38
CA LEU A 101 11.70 11.54 3.24
C LEU A 101 10.83 11.09 2.06
N GLN A 102 9.59 11.59 1.96
CA GLN A 102 8.69 11.31 0.84
C GLN A 102 9.37 11.58 -0.51
N LYS A 103 10.01 12.75 -0.66
CA LYS A 103 10.74 13.11 -1.88
C LYS A 103 11.93 12.18 -2.15
N ARG A 104 12.68 11.79 -1.11
CA ARG A 104 13.80 10.86 -1.22
C ARG A 104 13.33 9.50 -1.73
N LEU A 105 12.32 8.91 -1.10
CA LEU A 105 11.79 7.60 -1.47
C LEU A 105 11.19 7.60 -2.89
N ARG A 106 10.47 8.67 -3.26
CA ARG A 106 9.96 8.87 -4.64
C ARG A 106 11.05 8.87 -5.70
N ASN A 107 12.23 9.37 -5.37
CA ASN A 107 13.35 9.39 -6.31
C ASN A 107 14.05 8.03 -6.36
N SER A 108 14.28 7.40 -5.21
CA SER A 108 14.99 6.11 -5.15
C SER A 108 14.17 4.96 -5.73
N ILE A 109 12.84 4.99 -5.63
CA ILE A 109 12.01 3.88 -6.13
C ILE A 109 12.12 3.69 -7.65
N LYS A 110 12.53 4.74 -8.38
CA LYS A 110 12.78 4.67 -9.83
C LYS A 110 13.86 3.67 -10.19
N GLU A 111 14.82 3.40 -9.30
CA GLU A 111 15.86 2.40 -9.51
C GLU A 111 15.25 0.99 -9.53
N VAL A 112 14.25 0.72 -8.71
CA VAL A 112 13.51 -0.55 -8.73
C VAL A 112 12.75 -0.68 -10.05
N PHE A 113 12.02 0.37 -10.46
CA PHE A 113 11.27 0.38 -11.73
C PHE A 113 12.14 0.45 -12.99
N SER A 114 13.44 0.73 -12.86
CA SER A 114 14.39 0.57 -13.97
C SER A 114 14.67 -0.90 -14.30
N ARG A 115 14.41 -1.80 -13.35
CA ARG A 115 14.62 -3.25 -13.46
C ARG A 115 13.32 -4.03 -13.66
N PHE A 116 12.23 -3.53 -13.09
CA PHE A 116 10.93 -4.21 -13.05
C PHE A 116 9.83 -3.36 -13.66
N ASP A 117 8.89 -4.01 -14.34
CA ASP A 117 7.73 -3.36 -14.93
C ASP A 117 6.64 -3.06 -13.89
N ALA A 118 6.55 -3.88 -12.83
CA ALA A 118 5.66 -3.69 -11.70
C ALA A 118 6.18 -4.43 -10.46
N ILE A 119 5.64 -4.09 -9.29
CA ILE A 119 5.83 -4.80 -8.02
C ILE A 119 4.51 -5.49 -7.65
N LEU A 120 4.55 -6.79 -7.38
CA LEU A 120 3.48 -7.57 -6.79
C LEU A 120 3.63 -7.56 -5.26
N ALA A 121 2.60 -7.12 -4.54
CA ALA A 121 2.56 -7.08 -3.09
C ALA A 121 1.18 -7.51 -2.54
N PRO A 122 1.06 -7.85 -1.25
CA PRO A 122 -0.24 -8.12 -0.62
C PRO A 122 -1.12 -6.87 -0.69
N ALA A 123 -2.42 -7.03 -0.98
CA ALA A 123 -3.37 -5.91 -0.93
C ALA A 123 -3.87 -5.60 0.49
N ALA A 124 -3.83 -6.59 1.37
CA ALA A 124 -4.25 -6.52 2.77
C ALA A 124 -3.53 -7.61 3.58
N THR A 125 -3.71 -7.62 4.89
CA THR A 125 -3.25 -8.69 5.78
C THR A 125 -3.95 -10.03 5.51
N GLY A 126 -5.15 -10.00 4.93
CA GLY A 126 -5.96 -11.17 4.63
C GLY A 126 -7.39 -10.75 4.27
N GLU A 127 -8.35 -11.62 4.58
CA GLU A 127 -9.76 -11.31 4.38
C GLU A 127 -10.24 -10.14 5.25
N ALA A 128 -11.40 -9.58 4.90
CA ALA A 128 -12.00 -8.51 5.68
C ALA A 128 -12.20 -8.94 7.16
N PRO A 129 -11.79 -8.12 8.14
CA PRO A 129 -12.04 -8.42 9.55
C PRO A 129 -13.53 -8.58 9.86
N LYS A 130 -13.85 -9.42 10.84
CA LYS A 130 -15.23 -9.63 11.28
C LYS A 130 -15.74 -8.43 12.09
N GLY A 131 -16.95 -7.97 11.76
CA GLY A 131 -17.62 -6.88 12.48
C GLY A 131 -17.35 -5.51 11.86
N LEU A 132 -17.65 -4.45 12.59
CA LEU A 132 -17.54 -3.05 12.12
C LEU A 132 -16.55 -2.19 12.92
N GLU A 133 -15.92 -2.78 13.95
CA GLU A 133 -15.01 -2.06 14.86
C GLU A 133 -13.66 -1.74 14.23
N PHE A 134 -13.25 -2.50 13.21
CA PHE A 134 -11.94 -2.35 12.58
C PHE A 134 -12.02 -2.63 11.08
N THR A 135 -11.45 -1.72 10.29
CA THR A 135 -11.50 -1.78 8.82
C THR A 135 -10.34 -2.54 8.19
N GLY A 136 -9.35 -2.97 8.98
CA GLY A 136 -8.15 -3.66 8.50
C GLY A 136 -6.90 -2.81 8.65
N ASN A 137 -5.74 -3.47 8.62
CA ASN A 137 -4.44 -2.79 8.75
C ASN A 137 -3.95 -2.33 7.36
N PRO A 138 -3.71 -1.03 7.13
CA PRO A 138 -3.29 -0.49 5.83
C PRO A 138 -1.80 -0.71 5.52
N ILE A 139 -1.06 -1.46 6.34
CA ILE A 139 0.41 -1.58 6.31
C ILE A 139 1.00 -1.82 4.90
N PHE A 140 0.35 -2.67 4.10
CA PHE A 140 0.82 -3.01 2.74
C PHE A 140 0.49 -1.95 1.68
N CYS A 141 -0.34 -0.95 2.00
CA CYS A 141 -0.75 0.14 1.11
C CYS A 141 -0.09 1.48 1.49
N SER A 142 0.30 1.62 2.76
CA SER A 142 0.81 2.87 3.33
C SER A 142 2.03 3.41 2.58
N LEU A 143 3.02 2.57 2.28
CA LEU A 143 4.22 3.02 1.57
C LEU A 143 3.90 3.61 0.20
N TRP A 144 3.07 2.92 -0.59
CA TRP A 144 2.73 3.33 -1.96
C TRP A 144 1.91 4.61 -1.97
N SER A 145 0.98 4.76 -1.01
CA SER A 145 0.22 5.99 -0.80
C SER A 145 1.13 7.15 -0.41
N PHE A 146 2.08 6.90 0.50
CA PHE A 146 3.05 7.89 0.93
C PHE A 146 3.91 8.38 -0.25
N ILE A 147 4.47 7.48 -1.05
CA ILE A 147 5.30 7.87 -2.18
C ILE A 147 4.49 8.21 -3.43
N GLY A 148 3.18 7.99 -3.45
CA GLY A 148 2.27 8.38 -4.53
C GLY A 148 2.44 7.57 -5.82
N THR A 149 3.02 6.37 -5.76
CA THR A 149 3.10 5.45 -6.91
C THR A 149 1.70 4.90 -7.21
N PRO A 150 1.35 4.72 -8.50
CA PRO A 150 0.07 4.09 -8.86
C PRO A 150 0.05 2.65 -8.36
N ALA A 151 -1.08 2.23 -7.79
CA ALA A 151 -1.31 0.87 -7.31
C ALA A 151 -2.70 0.41 -7.73
N ILE A 152 -2.84 -0.87 -8.10
CA ILE A 152 -4.12 -1.47 -8.49
C ILE A 152 -4.29 -2.81 -7.79
N ALA A 153 -5.41 -2.96 -7.08
CA ALA A 153 -5.78 -4.21 -6.42
C ALA A 153 -6.49 -5.13 -7.42
N LEU A 154 -6.14 -6.42 -7.41
CA LEU A 154 -6.71 -7.46 -8.24
C LEU A 154 -7.22 -8.61 -7.37
N PRO A 155 -8.47 -9.07 -7.57
CA PRO A 155 -8.95 -10.26 -6.89
C PRO A 155 -8.17 -11.49 -7.38
N PHE A 156 -7.91 -12.44 -6.48
CA PHE A 156 -7.20 -13.66 -6.81
C PHE A 156 -7.98 -14.92 -6.41
N SER A 157 -8.45 -14.97 -5.17
CA SER A 157 -9.21 -16.12 -4.65
C SER A 157 -10.23 -15.68 -3.59
N GLN A 158 -10.91 -16.65 -2.99
CA GLN A 158 -11.69 -16.44 -1.78
C GLN A 158 -10.99 -17.13 -0.60
N SER A 159 -11.23 -16.63 0.60
CA SER A 159 -10.88 -17.30 1.84
C SER A 159 -11.80 -18.50 2.11
N GLN A 160 -11.49 -19.27 3.14
CA GLN A 160 -12.36 -20.32 3.68
C GLN A 160 -13.76 -19.82 4.10
N HIS A 161 -13.90 -18.52 4.40
CA HIS A 161 -15.20 -17.90 4.73
C HIS A 161 -15.92 -17.32 3.50
N GLY A 162 -15.37 -17.52 2.30
CA GLY A 162 -15.94 -17.00 1.05
C GLY A 162 -15.68 -15.51 0.81
N LEU A 163 -14.81 -14.88 1.60
CA LEU A 163 -14.48 -13.46 1.45
C LEU A 163 -13.36 -13.27 0.43
N PRO A 164 -13.36 -12.18 -0.35
CA PRO A 164 -12.32 -11.94 -1.36
C PRO A 164 -10.91 -11.82 -0.74
N LEU A 165 -9.95 -12.47 -1.39
CA LEU A 165 -8.52 -12.27 -1.19
C LEU A 165 -7.89 -11.79 -2.50
N GLY A 166 -6.86 -10.97 -2.40
CA GLY A 166 -6.26 -10.34 -3.56
C GLY A 166 -4.82 -9.92 -3.36
N VAL A 167 -4.27 -9.41 -4.45
CA VAL A 167 -2.93 -8.85 -4.52
C VAL A 167 -3.02 -7.43 -5.07
N GLN A 168 -1.98 -6.64 -4.92
CA GLN A 168 -1.85 -5.36 -5.60
C GLN A 168 -0.62 -5.36 -6.50
N LEU A 169 -0.74 -4.69 -7.63
CA LEU A 169 0.37 -4.33 -8.50
C LEU A 169 0.68 -2.85 -8.34
N ILE A 170 1.94 -2.53 -8.13
CA ILE A 170 2.44 -1.16 -8.01
C ILE A 170 3.27 -0.83 -9.25
N GLY A 171 2.99 0.31 -9.86
CA GLY A 171 3.72 0.84 -11.01
C GLY A 171 4.61 2.02 -10.64
N ASN A 172 5.43 2.46 -11.60
CA ASN A 172 6.24 3.66 -11.44
C ASN A 172 5.38 4.92 -11.48
N LEU A 173 5.89 6.01 -10.90
CA LEU A 173 5.23 7.31 -10.91
C LEU A 173 4.89 7.76 -12.34
N LEU A 174 3.63 8.16 -12.55
CA LEU A 174 3.08 8.64 -13.84
C LEU A 174 3.08 7.58 -14.96
N GLU A 175 3.20 6.29 -14.61
CA GLU A 175 3.10 5.17 -15.56
C GLU A 175 1.79 4.38 -15.41
N ASP A 176 0.70 5.06 -15.04
CA ASP A 176 -0.63 4.47 -14.80
C ASP A 176 -1.11 3.58 -15.96
N GLN A 177 -0.95 4.03 -17.20
CA GLN A 177 -1.35 3.24 -18.37
C GLN A 177 -0.53 1.95 -18.52
N LYS A 178 0.78 1.99 -18.21
CA LYS A 178 1.63 0.80 -18.21
C LYS A 178 1.15 -0.17 -17.13
N LEU A 179 0.87 0.34 -15.93
CA LEU A 179 0.34 -0.47 -14.83
C LEU A 179 -0.99 -1.12 -15.18
N ILE A 180 -1.93 -0.38 -15.78
CA ILE A 180 -3.24 -0.92 -16.21
C ILE A 180 -3.06 -2.07 -17.21
N ASN A 181 -2.14 -1.94 -18.17
CA ASN A 181 -1.87 -3.00 -19.14
C ASN A 181 -1.30 -4.26 -18.47
N ILE A 182 -0.39 -4.09 -17.50
CA ILE A 182 0.17 -5.21 -16.72
C ILE A 182 -0.92 -5.85 -15.85
N ALA A 183 -1.81 -5.05 -15.27
CA ALA A 183 -2.92 -5.53 -14.45
C ALA A 183 -3.93 -6.33 -15.28
N ALA A 184 -4.23 -5.91 -16.52
CA ALA A 184 -5.06 -6.68 -17.44
C ALA A 184 -4.43 -8.04 -17.79
N PHE A 185 -3.12 -8.07 -18.03
CA PHE A 185 -2.37 -9.32 -18.21
C PHE A 185 -2.43 -10.22 -16.97
N ALA A 186 -2.23 -9.65 -15.78
CA ALA A 186 -2.27 -10.38 -14.51
C ALA A 186 -3.67 -10.94 -14.23
N GLU A 187 -4.72 -10.15 -14.42
CA GLU A 187 -6.10 -10.59 -14.22
C GLU A 187 -6.46 -11.77 -15.14
N GLY A 188 -6.04 -11.73 -16.41
CA GLY A 188 -6.20 -12.85 -17.35
C GLY A 188 -5.39 -14.09 -16.96
N SER A 189 -4.32 -13.92 -16.18
CA SER A 189 -3.49 -15.01 -15.66
C SER A 189 -4.11 -15.68 -14.43
N PHE A 190 -4.93 -14.94 -13.66
CA PHE A 190 -5.59 -15.42 -12.45
C PHE A 190 -6.91 -16.14 -12.72
N LYS A 191 -7.63 -15.75 -13.79
CA LYS A 191 -8.88 -16.38 -14.23
C LYS A 191 -8.59 -17.76 -14.86
N LYS A 192 -8.44 -18.81 -14.04
CA LYS A 192 -8.41 -20.22 -14.46
C LYS A 192 -9.16 -21.12 -13.49
#